data_AF-A0A3M6U8Q0-F1
#
_entry.id   AF-A0A3M6U8Q0-F1
#
_cell.length_a   1.000
_cell.length_b   1.000
_cell.length_c   1.000
_cell.angle_alpha   90.00
_cell.angle_beta   90.00
_cell.angle_gamma   90.00
#
_symmetry.space_group_name_H-M   'P 1'
#
loop_
_entity.id
_entity.type
_entity.pdbx_description
1 polymer ?
#
loop_
_entity_poly.entity_id
_entity_poly.type
_entity_poly.pdbx_seq_one_letter_code
_entity_poly.pdbx_strand_id
1 'polypeptide(L)'
;MSTSFISDLLRFGDFAKSIDDPSFQPLVPRLLDLLLKFNAANTAQRWKAWARSKLGVPVLPAIPLQVALYLTGLVDRAIQQGHSVSVIESATYIIRWGHRLADFEPPKEHPLLMDVAESARRKVTRPVQSNQSTM
;
A
#
# COMPACT_ATOMS: atom_id res chain seq x y z
N MET A 1 20.21 1.61 9.21
CA MET A 1 19.33 2.71 9.68
C MET A 1 17.92 2.47 9.18
N SER A 2 16.95 2.28 10.08
CA SER A 2 15.54 2.11 9.69
C SER A 2 14.92 3.48 9.44
N THR A 3 14.95 3.97 8.20
CA THR A 3 14.23 5.21 7.85
C THR A 3 12.73 4.94 7.86
N SER A 4 11.91 5.86 8.39
CA SER A 4 10.46 5.70 8.54
C SER A 4 9.74 5.86 7.19
N PHE A 5 8.48 5.43 7.07
CA PHE A 5 7.69 5.65 5.83
C PHE A 5 7.57 7.15 5.51
N ILE A 6 7.51 7.99 6.55
CA ILE A 6 7.57 9.45 6.45
C ILE A 6 8.87 9.92 5.80
N SER A 7 10.01 9.32 6.17
CA SER A 7 11.30 9.66 5.52
C SER A 7 11.32 9.32 4.03
N ASP A 8 10.69 8.22 3.63
CA ASP A 8 10.58 7.88 2.20
C ASP A 8 9.67 8.91 1.50
N LEU A 9 8.53 9.30 2.08
CA LEU A 9 7.64 10.33 1.54
C LEU A 9 8.32 11.70 1.42
N LEU A 10 9.05 12.15 2.45
CA LEU A 10 9.80 13.42 2.44
C LEU A 10 10.94 13.42 1.41
N ARG A 11 11.51 12.24 1.11
CA ARG A 11 12.58 12.13 0.11
C ARG A 11 12.06 12.32 -1.31
N PHE A 12 10.83 11.89 -1.58
CA PHE A 12 10.29 11.87 -2.94
C PHE A 12 9.20 12.91 -3.19
N GLY A 13 8.58 13.47 -2.15
CA GLY A 13 7.53 14.46 -2.30
C GLY A 13 8.06 15.88 -2.47
N ASP A 14 7.61 16.56 -3.52
CA ASP A 14 7.92 17.96 -3.78
C ASP A 14 7.09 18.92 -2.92
N PHE A 15 6.06 18.45 -2.22
CA PHE A 15 5.21 19.28 -1.34
C PHE A 15 5.97 19.99 -0.21
N ALA A 16 7.13 19.49 0.23
CA ALA A 16 7.96 20.19 1.22
C ALA A 16 8.77 21.34 0.58
N LYS A 17 9.00 21.28 -0.74
CA LYS A 17 9.68 22.31 -1.53
C LYS A 17 8.74 23.41 -2.01
N SER A 18 7.43 23.16 -2.02
CA SER A 18 6.42 24.18 -2.34
C SER A 18 6.11 25.13 -1.17
N ILE A 19 6.78 24.96 -0.03
CA ILE A 19 6.60 25.81 1.15
C ILE A 19 7.84 26.69 1.31
N ASP A 20 7.72 27.94 0.88
CA ASP A 20 8.81 28.92 0.90
C ASP A 20 9.14 29.41 2.32
N ASP A 21 8.17 29.38 3.25
CA ASP A 21 8.35 29.87 4.61
C ASP A 21 8.99 28.77 5.51
N PRO A 22 10.22 29.00 6.03
CA PRO A 22 10.95 28.03 6.84
C PRO A 22 10.23 27.64 8.14
N SER A 23 9.32 28.47 8.65
CA SER A 23 8.59 28.22 9.90
C SER A 23 7.64 27.03 9.81
N PHE A 24 7.23 26.63 8.59
CA PHE A 24 6.39 25.46 8.37
C PHE A 24 7.18 24.15 8.23
N GLN A 25 8.49 24.19 7.99
CA GLN A 25 9.32 22.98 7.81
C GLN A 25 9.21 22.00 9.00
N PRO A 26 9.16 22.43 10.27
CA PRO A 26 8.93 21.53 11.41
C PRO A 26 7.52 20.91 11.44
N LEU A 27 6.53 21.52 10.78
CA LEU A 27 5.16 21.05 10.75
C LEU A 27 4.94 19.95 9.70
N VAL A 28 5.78 19.92 8.65
CA VAL A 28 5.66 18.95 7.56
C VAL A 28 5.73 17.49 8.07
N PRO A 29 6.74 17.08 8.87
CA PRO A 29 6.79 15.71 9.40
C PRO A 29 5.61 15.39 10.33
N ARG A 30 5.12 16.38 11.08
CA ARG A 30 3.99 16.21 12.00
C ARG A 30 2.67 16.02 11.25
N LEU A 31 2.46 16.75 10.16
CA LEU A 31 1.32 16.56 9.27
C LEU A 31 1.35 15.15 8.67
N LEU A 32 2.50 14.69 8.19
CA LEU A 32 2.64 13.35 7.63
C LEU A 32 2.38 12.25 8.68
N ASP A 33 2.85 12.43 9.91
CA ASP A 33 2.57 11.50 11.01
C ASP A 33 1.07 11.45 11.34
N LEU A 34 0.40 12.60 11.41
CA LEU A 34 -1.05 12.68 11.60
C LEU A 34 -1.79 11.97 10.47
N LEU A 35 -1.50 12.32 9.22
CA LEU A 35 -2.15 11.71 8.07
C LEU A 35 -1.90 10.20 8.01
N LEU A 36 -0.70 9.74 8.37
CA LEU A 36 -0.39 8.31 8.40
C LEU A 36 -1.21 7.57 9.49
N LYS A 37 -1.39 8.19 10.66
CA LYS A 37 -2.26 7.66 11.72
C LYS A 37 -3.72 7.53 11.25
N PHE A 38 -4.24 8.51 10.53
CA PHE A 38 -5.61 8.48 10.00
C PHE A 38 -5.80 7.50 8.84
N ASN A 39 -4.76 7.24 8.04
CA ASN A 39 -4.82 6.46 6.80
C ASN A 39 -4.36 5.00 6.91
N ALA A 40 -4.17 4.48 8.13
CA ALA A 40 -3.69 3.13 8.47
C ALA A 40 -2.15 2.93 8.44
N ALA A 41 -1.48 3.51 9.44
CA ALA A 41 -0.03 3.41 9.66
C ALA A 41 0.54 1.98 9.59
N ASN A 42 -0.16 1.00 10.20
CA ASN A 42 0.27 -0.40 10.21
C ASN A 42 0.33 -0.99 8.79
N THR A 43 -0.62 -0.61 7.93
CA THR A 43 -0.66 -1.07 6.54
C THR A 43 0.47 -0.45 5.73
N ALA A 44 0.79 0.82 5.96
CA ALA A 44 1.93 1.50 5.34
C ALA A 44 3.26 0.79 5.70
N GLN A 45 3.45 0.46 6.97
CA GLN A 45 4.65 -0.27 7.42
C GLN A 45 4.74 -1.66 6.80
N ARG A 46 3.61 -2.38 6.66
CA ARG A 46 3.57 -3.70 6.01
C ARG A 46 3.95 -3.64 4.54
N TRP A 47 3.48 -2.63 3.79
CA TRP A 47 3.91 -2.41 2.40
C TRP A 47 5.41 -2.14 2.33
N LYS A 48 5.90 -1.18 3.11
CA LYS A 48 7.31 -0.79 3.15
C LYS A 48 8.23 -1.96 3.52
N ALA A 49 7.87 -2.72 4.56
CA ALA A 49 8.63 -3.89 4.99
C ALA A 49 8.70 -4.95 3.87
N TRP A 50 7.58 -5.19 3.19
CA TRP A 50 7.55 -6.11 2.05
C TRP A 50 8.43 -5.60 0.90
N ALA A 51 8.30 -4.34 0.49
CA ALA A 51 9.09 -3.76 -0.59
C ALA A 51 10.60 -3.88 -0.31
N ARG A 52 11.02 -3.51 0.91
CA ARG A 52 12.44 -3.61 1.32
C ARG A 52 12.96 -5.04 1.43
N SER A 53 12.08 -6.03 1.62
CA SER A 53 12.46 -7.44 1.63
C SER A 53 12.74 -8.00 0.23
N LYS A 54 12.49 -7.24 -0.84
CA LYS A 54 12.64 -7.67 -2.22
C LYS A 54 13.70 -6.83 -2.93
N LEU A 55 14.51 -7.50 -3.75
CA LEU A 55 15.49 -6.84 -4.59
C LEU A 55 14.76 -6.09 -5.72
N GLY A 56 15.12 -4.82 -5.96
CA GLY A 56 14.58 -4.03 -7.07
C GLY A 56 13.15 -3.52 -6.89
N VAL A 57 12.59 -3.57 -5.68
CA VAL A 57 11.25 -3.04 -5.38
C VAL A 57 11.36 -1.70 -4.64
N PRO A 58 11.14 -0.54 -5.31
CA PRO A 58 11.06 0.74 -4.62
C PRO A 58 9.81 0.81 -3.72
N VAL A 59 9.94 1.50 -2.58
CA VAL A 59 8.80 1.85 -1.72
C VAL A 59 7.91 2.90 -2.41
N LEU A 60 8.56 3.86 -3.08
CA LEU A 60 7.97 4.90 -3.91
C LEU A 60 8.98 5.33 -5.01
N PRO A 61 8.55 5.63 -6.25
CA PRO A 61 7.25 5.27 -6.82
C PRO A 61 7.13 3.74 -6.93
N ALA A 62 6.00 3.18 -6.48
CA ALA A 62 5.73 1.76 -6.58
C ALA A 62 5.43 1.36 -8.02
N ILE A 63 6.02 0.26 -8.49
CA ILE A 63 5.81 -0.25 -9.84
C ILE A 63 4.51 -1.08 -9.87
N PRO A 64 3.59 -0.86 -10.82
CA PRO A 64 2.27 -1.52 -10.84
C PRO A 64 2.33 -3.05 -10.72
N LEU A 65 3.23 -3.71 -11.46
CA LEU A 65 3.41 -5.16 -11.39
C LEU A 65 3.84 -5.63 -10.00
N GLN A 66 4.70 -4.88 -9.32
CA GLN A 66 5.20 -5.23 -7.98
C GLN A 66 4.10 -5.05 -6.93
N VAL A 67 3.27 -4.01 -7.08
CA VAL A 67 2.07 -3.82 -6.26
C VAL A 67 1.10 -4.98 -6.46
N ALA A 68 0.89 -5.44 -7.71
CA ALA A 68 0.02 -6.58 -7.99
C ALA A 68 0.52 -7.86 -7.31
N LEU A 69 1.83 -8.14 -7.37
CA LEU A 69 2.44 -9.27 -6.67
C LEU A 69 2.28 -9.19 -5.14
N TYR A 70 2.41 -7.99 -4.57
CA TYR A 70 2.17 -7.78 -3.15
C TYR A 70 0.71 -8.08 -2.76
N LEU A 71 -0.24 -7.55 -3.53
CA LEU A 71 -1.67 -7.75 -3.29
C LEU A 71 -2.04 -9.23 -3.43
N THR A 72 -1.53 -9.95 -4.43
CA THR A 72 -1.73 -11.40 -4.57
C THR A 72 -1.27 -12.14 -3.31
N GLY A 73 -0.07 -11.85 -2.80
CA GLY A 73 0.42 -12.47 -1.57
C GLY A 73 -0.33 -12.04 -0.29
N LEU A 74 -1.06 -10.91 -0.33
CA LEU A 74 -1.99 -10.53 0.75
C LEU A 74 -3.31 -11.31 0.65
N VAL A 75 -3.81 -11.56 -0.57
CA VAL A 75 -5.01 -12.35 -0.83
C VAL A 75 -4.82 -13.78 -0.35
N ASP A 76 -3.72 -14.42 -0.72
CA ASP A 76 -3.44 -15.80 -0.32
C ASP A 76 -3.38 -15.93 1.21
N ARG A 77 -2.74 -14.96 1.88
CA ARG A 77 -2.70 -14.90 3.35
C ARG A 77 -4.06 -14.62 3.96
N ALA A 78 -4.87 -13.77 3.34
CA ALA A 78 -6.21 -13.47 3.83
C ALA A 78 -7.11 -14.70 3.75
N ILE A 79 -7.03 -15.48 2.67
CA ILE A 79 -7.74 -16.75 2.52
C ILE A 79 -7.27 -17.76 3.57
N GLN A 80 -5.96 -17.94 3.71
CA GLN A 80 -5.38 -18.92 4.66
C GLN A 80 -5.69 -18.60 6.13
N GLN A 81 -5.73 -17.32 6.49
CA GLN A 81 -5.88 -16.86 7.88
C GLN A 81 -7.29 -16.37 8.21
N GLY A 82 -8.24 -16.43 7.26
CA GLY A 82 -9.60 -15.93 7.43
C GLY A 82 -9.69 -14.41 7.62
N HIS A 83 -8.75 -13.63 7.07
CA HIS A 83 -8.81 -12.17 7.15
C HIS A 83 -9.78 -11.58 6.11
N SER A 84 -10.40 -10.45 6.47
CA SER A 84 -11.30 -9.71 5.59
C SER A 84 -10.59 -9.06 4.39
N VAL A 85 -11.35 -8.84 3.33
CA VAL A 85 -10.94 -8.08 2.13
C VAL A 85 -10.48 -6.65 2.47
N SER A 86 -10.90 -6.12 3.61
CA SER A 86 -10.51 -4.79 4.10
C SER A 86 -8.99 -4.61 4.20
N VAL A 87 -8.22 -5.68 4.40
CA VAL A 87 -6.75 -5.65 4.42
C VAL A 87 -6.17 -5.30 3.04
N ILE A 88 -6.78 -5.83 1.98
CA ILE A 88 -6.37 -5.61 0.58
C ILE A 88 -6.79 -4.20 0.14
N GLU A 89 -7.98 -3.76 0.53
CA GLU A 89 -8.48 -2.42 0.25
C GLU A 89 -7.64 -1.35 0.95
N SER A 90 -7.32 -1.56 2.24
CA SER A 90 -6.44 -0.68 3.00
C SER A 90 -5.05 -0.59 2.38
N ALA A 91 -4.50 -1.72 1.91
CA ALA A 91 -3.19 -1.76 1.25
C ALA A 91 -3.21 -0.99 -0.08
N THR A 92 -4.25 -1.18 -0.87
CA THR A 92 -4.45 -0.44 -2.13
C THR A 92 -4.59 1.06 -1.87
N TYR A 93 -5.35 1.43 -0.83
CA TYR A 93 -5.57 2.81 -0.44
C TYR A 93 -4.27 3.49 -0.01
N ILE A 94 -3.49 2.91 0.92
CA ILE A 94 -2.29 3.56 1.44
C ILE A 94 -1.20 3.74 0.38
N ILE A 95 -1.07 2.77 -0.55
CA ILE A 95 -0.11 2.89 -1.66
C ILE A 95 -0.53 4.04 -2.59
N ARG A 96 -1.81 4.16 -2.93
CA ARG A 96 -2.32 5.28 -3.73
C ARG A 96 -2.16 6.62 -3.02
N TRP A 97 -2.47 6.66 -1.73
CA TRP A 97 -2.34 7.88 -0.93
C TRP A 97 -0.88 8.33 -0.88
N GLY A 98 0.07 7.40 -0.65
CA GLY A 98 1.50 7.71 -0.66
C GLY A 98 1.99 8.26 -2.00
N HIS A 99 1.51 7.70 -3.12
CA HIS A 99 1.79 8.25 -4.46
C HIS A 99 1.27 9.68 -4.64
N ARG A 100 -0.01 9.91 -4.33
CA ARG A 100 -0.62 11.26 -4.43
C ARG A 100 0.10 12.29 -3.57
N LEU A 101 0.52 11.89 -2.37
CA LEU A 101 1.20 12.79 -1.45
C LEU A 101 2.60 13.17 -1.92
N ALA A 102 3.24 12.32 -2.71
CA ALA A 102 4.55 12.59 -3.29
C ALA A 102 4.45 13.00 -4.77
N ASP A 103 3.28 13.47 -5.21
CA ASP A 103 3.02 13.95 -6.57
C ASP A 103 3.33 12.94 -7.70
N PHE A 104 3.22 11.64 -7.40
CA PHE A 104 3.30 10.58 -8.41
C PHE A 104 1.92 10.11 -8.86
N GLU A 105 1.84 9.72 -10.12
CA GLU A 105 0.68 9.00 -10.66
C GLU A 105 0.51 7.67 -9.89
N PRO A 106 -0.67 7.40 -9.31
CA PRO A 106 -0.91 6.15 -8.59
C PRO A 106 -0.92 4.95 -9.54
N PRO A 107 -0.44 3.76 -9.12
CA PRO A 107 -0.37 2.58 -9.99
C PRO A 107 -1.70 2.07 -10.56
N LYS A 108 -2.85 2.59 -10.09
CA LYS A 108 -4.18 1.99 -10.23
C LYS A 108 -4.75 2.01 -11.66
N GLU A 109 -4.11 2.70 -12.60
CA GLU A 109 -4.53 2.71 -14.00
C GLU A 109 -4.05 1.47 -14.78
N HIS A 110 -3.25 0.60 -14.15
CA HIS A 110 -2.74 -0.60 -14.81
C HIS A 110 -3.77 -1.77 -14.77
N PRO A 111 -4.18 -2.35 -15.92
CA PRO A 111 -5.19 -3.41 -16.00
C PRO A 111 -4.96 -4.59 -15.03
N LEU A 112 -3.71 -5.02 -14.87
CA LEU A 112 -3.32 -6.09 -13.92
C LEU A 112 -3.75 -5.84 -12.47
N LEU A 113 -3.75 -4.59 -11.99
CA LEU A 113 -4.13 -4.27 -10.61
C LEU A 113 -5.64 -4.34 -10.41
N MET A 114 -6.42 -4.03 -11.45
CA MET A 114 -7.87 -4.20 -11.46
C MET A 114 -8.23 -5.68 -11.40
N ASP A 115 -7.57 -6.51 -12.20
CA ASP A 115 -7.82 -7.96 -12.25
C ASP A 115 -7.47 -8.67 -10.94
N VAL A 116 -6.36 -8.29 -10.30
CA VAL A 116 -5.97 -8.86 -9.00
C VAL A 116 -6.93 -8.42 -7.89
N ALA A 117 -7.30 -7.14 -7.82
CA ALA A 117 -8.24 -6.65 -6.82
C ALA A 117 -9.65 -7.24 -7.01
N GLU A 118 -10.09 -7.42 -8.26
CA GLU A 118 -11.35 -8.07 -8.61
C GLU A 118 -11.34 -9.56 -8.26
N SER A 119 -10.26 -10.26 -8.59
CA SER A 119 -10.06 -11.68 -8.24
C SER A 119 -9.98 -11.89 -6.72
N ALA A 120 -9.33 -10.96 -6.01
CA ALA A 120 -9.26 -10.92 -4.56
C ALA A 120 -10.66 -10.85 -3.92
N ARG A 121 -11.49 -9.89 -4.37
CA ARG A 121 -12.88 -9.75 -3.91
C ARG A 121 -13.67 -11.04 -4.13
N ARG A 122 -13.58 -11.64 -5.32
CA ARG A 122 -14.32 -12.87 -5.65
C ARG A 122 -13.93 -14.06 -4.78
N LYS A 123 -12.64 -14.22 -4.48
CA LYS A 123 -12.12 -15.35 -3.69
C LYS A 123 -12.26 -15.18 -2.18
N VAL A 124 -12.25 -13.95 -1.67
CA VAL A 124 -12.39 -13.68 -0.23
C VAL A 124 -13.86 -13.61 0.19
N THR A 125 -14.76 -13.14 -0.68
CA THR A 125 -16.21 -13.05 -0.38
C THR A 125 -16.94 -14.38 -0.55
N ARG A 126 -16.44 -15.31 -1.38
CA ARG A 126 -16.92 -16.69 -1.40
C ARG A 126 -15.96 -17.56 -0.60
N PRO A 127 -16.32 -18.06 0.59
CA PRO A 127 -15.58 -19.18 1.14
C PRO A 127 -15.73 -20.30 0.10
N VAL A 128 -14.61 -20.84 -0.38
CA VAL A 128 -14.61 -22.03 -1.22
C VAL A 128 -15.23 -23.14 -0.38
N GLN A 129 -16.52 -23.39 -0.58
CA GLN A 129 -17.14 -24.65 -0.18
C GLN A 129 -16.55 -25.71 -1.08
N SER A 130 -15.41 -26.27 -0.66
CA SER A 130 -15.03 -27.60 -1.13
C SER A 130 -16.03 -28.58 -0.51
N ASN A 131 -17.16 -28.78 -1.18
CA ASN A 131 -17.90 -30.01 -1.00
C ASN A 131 -16.96 -31.11 -1.53
N GLN A 132 -16.22 -31.73 -0.62
CA GLN A 132 -15.73 -33.08 -0.87
C GLN A 132 -17.00 -33.94 -0.96
N SER A 133 -17.47 -34.12 -2.20
CA SER A 133 -18.44 -35.13 -2.54
C SER A 133 -17.80 -36.48 -2.21
N THR A 134 -18.26 -37.06 -1.10
CA THR A 134 -18.15 -38.49 -0.85
C THR A 134 -18.78 -39.24 -2.03
N MET A 135 -17.96 -39.96 -2.79
CA MET A 135 -18.35 -41.17 -3.52
C MET A 135 -17.19 -42.15 -3.49
#